data_AF-Q2SDZ2-F1
#
_entry.id   AF-Q2SDZ2-F1
#
_cell.length_a   1.000
_cell.length_b   1.000
_cell.length_c   1.000
_cell.angle_alpha   90.00
_cell.angle_beta   90.00
_cell.angle_gamma   90.00
#
_symmetry.space_group_name_H-M   'P 1'
#
loop_
_entity.id
_entity.type
_entity.pdbx_description
1 polymer ?
#
loop_
_entity_poly.entity_id
_entity_poly.type
_entity_poly.pdbx_seq_one_letter_code
_entity_poly.pdbx_strand_id
1 'polypeptide(L)'
;MARGDILCSATAENIKGFNDDNVFSKEAVLDGVQGTQDGHVKLHSEAGYEFWLVSAATVNSNGKTQRSFYTELHLPTGLIVRSPSALNSDEKQARIELITYPQNSYLYDSMLLFKCKQY
;
A
#
# COMPACT_ATOMS: atom_id res chain seq x y z
N MET A 1 -7.00 3.04 -24.42
CA MET A 1 -6.93 2.54 -23.05
C MET A 1 -5.91 3.40 -22.33
N ALA A 2 -6.32 4.11 -21.28
CA ALA A 2 -5.51 5.16 -20.68
C ALA A 2 -4.39 4.57 -19.81
N ARG A 3 -3.18 5.13 -19.92
CA ARG A 3 -2.08 4.88 -18.97
C ARG A 3 -2.55 5.36 -17.59
N GLY A 4 -2.47 4.52 -16.55
CA GLY A 4 -2.56 4.99 -15.17
C GLY A 4 -3.51 4.22 -14.26
N ASP A 5 -4.41 3.39 -14.80
CA ASP A 5 -5.42 2.68 -14.02
C ASP A 5 -4.79 1.50 -13.23
N ILE A 6 -4.96 1.52 -11.92
CA ILE A 6 -4.45 0.52 -10.98
C ILE A 6 -5.60 0.06 -10.09
N LEU A 7 -5.89 -1.24 -10.08
CA LEU A 7 -6.76 -1.83 -9.06
C LEU A 7 -5.93 -2.15 -7.83
N CYS A 8 -6.22 -1.50 -6.72
CA CYS A 8 -5.60 -1.77 -5.43
C CYS A 8 -6.60 -2.41 -4.47
N SER A 9 -6.15 -3.41 -3.72
CA SER A 9 -6.90 -4.01 -2.62
C SER A 9 -6.01 -4.19 -1.40
N ALA A 10 -6.61 -4.16 -0.22
CA ALA A 10 -5.95 -4.59 1.01
C ALA A 10 -6.75 -5.68 1.70
N THR A 11 -6.04 -6.70 2.19
CA THR A 11 -6.61 -7.73 3.06
C THR A 11 -5.95 -7.60 4.43
N ALA A 12 -6.73 -7.80 5.48
CA ALA A 12 -6.26 -7.82 6.86
C ALA A 12 -6.35 -9.24 7.38
N GLU A 13 -5.33 -9.66 8.11
CA GLU A 13 -5.33 -10.91 8.88
C GLU A 13 -5.16 -10.56 10.36
N ASN A 14 -6.06 -11.07 11.20
CA ASN A 14 -6.03 -10.93 12.67
C ASN A 14 -6.11 -9.46 13.17
N ILE A 15 -6.65 -8.51 12.38
CA ILE A 15 -6.86 -7.13 12.83
C ILE A 15 -8.27 -6.96 13.38
N LYS A 16 -8.36 -6.70 14.69
CA LYS A 16 -9.63 -6.39 15.35
C LYS A 16 -10.33 -5.20 14.67
N GLY A 17 -11.52 -5.45 14.13
CA GLY A 17 -12.30 -4.45 13.39
C GLY A 17 -12.47 -4.76 11.91
N PHE A 18 -11.67 -5.69 11.36
CA PHE A 18 -11.88 -6.24 10.03
C PHE A 18 -12.22 -7.72 10.15
N ASN A 19 -13.28 -8.17 9.48
CA ASN A 19 -13.47 -9.61 9.25
C ASN A 19 -12.39 -10.04 8.24
N ASP A 20 -11.73 -11.17 8.49
CA ASP A 20 -10.48 -11.68 7.87
C ASP A 20 -10.47 -11.88 6.33
N ASP A 21 -10.96 -10.93 5.53
CA ASP A 21 -11.15 -11.15 4.10
C ASP A 21 -10.72 -9.95 3.24
N ASN A 22 -11.32 -8.77 3.43
CA ASN A 22 -11.08 -7.63 2.53
C ASN A 22 -11.35 -6.29 3.22
N VAL A 23 -10.32 -5.45 3.32
CA VAL A 23 -10.40 -4.09 3.87
C VAL A 23 -10.96 -3.14 2.82
N PHE A 24 -10.44 -3.21 1.60
CA PHE A 24 -10.94 -2.43 0.46
C PHE A 24 -10.53 -3.04 -0.87
N SER A 25 -11.27 -2.69 -1.91
CA SER A 25 -10.86 -2.81 -3.31
C SER A 25 -11.26 -1.54 -4.04
N LYS A 26 -10.31 -0.90 -4.73
CA LYS A 26 -10.50 0.40 -5.38
C LYS A 26 -9.61 0.55 -6.60
N GLU A 27 -10.22 1.04 -7.68
CA GLU A 27 -9.49 1.55 -8.85
C GLU A 27 -8.97 2.96 -8.55
N ALA A 28 -7.70 3.18 -8.88
CA ALA A 28 -6.97 4.41 -8.63
C ALA A 28 -6.13 4.76 -9.86
N VAL A 29 -6.00 6.06 -10.12
CA VAL A 29 -5.14 6.57 -11.18
C VAL A 29 -3.91 7.21 -10.56
N LEU A 30 -2.73 6.67 -10.85
CA LEU A 30 -1.46 7.15 -10.29
C LEU A 30 -0.59 7.75 -11.40
N ASP A 31 -0.85 9.02 -11.73
CA ASP A 31 -0.26 9.70 -12.88
C ASP A 31 0.82 10.73 -12.52
N GLY A 32 0.88 11.15 -11.25
CA GLY A 32 1.89 12.09 -10.76
C GLY A 32 3.16 11.42 -10.23
N VAL A 33 4.14 12.26 -9.90
CA VAL A 33 5.36 11.84 -9.20
C VAL A 33 5.20 12.00 -7.68
N GLN A 34 6.01 11.29 -6.91
CA GLN A 34 6.01 11.44 -5.45
C GLN A 34 6.11 12.90 -5.03
N GLY A 35 5.30 13.31 -4.05
CA GLY A 35 5.27 14.70 -3.54
C GLY A 35 4.38 15.66 -4.35
N THR A 36 3.71 15.17 -5.40
CA THR A 36 2.66 15.92 -6.11
C THR A 36 1.28 15.41 -5.73
N GLN A 37 0.25 16.24 -5.95
CA GLN A 37 -1.15 15.87 -5.68
C GLN A 37 -1.55 14.61 -6.44
N ASP A 38 -1.14 14.47 -7.69
CA ASP A 38 -1.49 13.32 -8.55
C ASP A 38 -0.59 12.09 -8.31
N GLY A 39 0.46 12.24 -7.51
CA GLY A 39 1.35 11.14 -7.11
C GLY A 39 1.00 10.53 -5.76
N HIS A 40 -0.07 11.01 -5.10
CA HIS A 40 -0.59 10.55 -3.81
C HIS A 40 -2.09 10.32 -3.91
N VAL A 41 -2.52 9.07 -3.90
CA VAL A 41 -3.94 8.70 -4.04
C VAL A 41 -4.44 8.05 -2.78
N LYS A 42 -5.48 8.60 -2.17
CA LYS A 42 -6.16 7.97 -1.03
C LYS A 42 -6.97 6.78 -1.52
N LEU A 43 -6.63 5.59 -1.04
CA LEU A 43 -7.31 4.34 -1.38
C LEU A 43 -8.54 4.13 -0.50
N HIS A 44 -8.38 4.31 0.81
CA HIS A 44 -9.44 4.04 1.78
C HIS A 44 -9.24 4.86 3.05
N SER A 45 -10.33 5.14 3.77
CA SER A 45 -10.32 5.87 5.04
C SER A 45 -11.45 5.36 5.90
N GLU A 46 -11.11 4.99 7.13
CA GLU A 46 -12.07 4.56 8.14
C GLU A 46 -11.58 5.03 9.51
N ALA A 47 -12.50 5.20 10.47
CA ALA A 47 -12.30 5.92 11.72
C ALA A 47 -11.03 5.48 12.48
N GLY A 48 -9.93 6.21 12.24
CA GLY A 48 -8.64 5.97 12.87
C GLY A 48 -7.50 5.55 11.93
N TYR A 49 -7.72 5.40 10.63
CA TYR A 49 -6.62 5.14 9.69
C TYR A 49 -6.96 5.54 8.26
N GLU A 50 -5.93 5.85 7.48
CA GLU A 50 -6.06 6.07 6.05
C GLU A 50 -5.02 5.27 5.27
N PHE A 51 -5.44 4.70 4.15
CA PHE A 51 -4.58 3.98 3.24
C PHE A 51 -4.33 4.82 1.99
N TRP A 52 -3.08 4.93 1.60
CA TRP A 52 -2.66 5.72 0.45
C TRP A 52 -1.76 4.92 -0.48
N LEU A 53 -1.86 5.24 -1.78
CA LEU A 53 -0.97 4.81 -2.83
C LEU A 53 -0.08 5.98 -3.24
N VAL A 54 1.22 5.74 -3.33
CA VAL A 54 2.20 6.78 -3.62
C VAL A 54 3.09 6.35 -4.77
N SER A 55 3.25 7.22 -5.76
CA SER A 55 4.11 6.97 -6.92
C SER A 55 5.57 6.79 -6.47
N ALA A 56 6.22 5.73 -6.95
CA ALA A 56 7.64 5.48 -6.72
C ALA A 56 8.31 5.18 -8.06
N ALA A 57 8.76 6.21 -8.77
CA ALA A 57 9.55 6.01 -9.98
C ALA A 57 11.00 5.69 -9.59
N THR A 58 11.49 4.51 -9.97
CA THR A 58 12.91 4.15 -9.84
C THR A 58 13.52 4.02 -11.23
N VAL A 59 14.67 4.66 -11.46
CA VAL A 59 15.45 4.46 -12.68
C VAL A 59 16.40 3.30 -12.42
N ASN A 60 16.28 2.21 -13.17
CA ASN A 60 17.21 1.09 -13.04
C ASN A 60 18.56 1.39 -13.71
N SER A 61 19.56 0.52 -13.50
CA SER A 61 20.91 0.66 -14.04
C SER A 61 20.98 0.76 -15.58
N ASN A 62 19.93 0.33 -16.28
CA ASN A 62 19.81 0.38 -17.74
C ASN A 62 19.08 1.64 -18.23
N GLY A 63 18.84 2.62 -17.36
CA GLY A 63 18.16 3.88 -17.69
C GLY A 63 16.65 3.74 -17.91
N LYS A 64 16.05 2.57 -17.62
CA LYS A 64 14.60 2.38 -17.73
C LYS A 64 13.92 2.79 -16.42
N THR A 65 12.90 3.63 -16.53
CA THR A 65 12.02 3.96 -15.41
C THR A 65 11.09 2.78 -15.11
N GLN A 66 11.32 2.13 -13.98
CA GLN A 66 10.41 1.17 -13.40
C GLN A 66 9.43 1.92 -12.51
N ARG A 67 8.14 1.86 -12.87
CA ARG A 67 7.07 2.39 -12.02
C ARG A 67 6.90 1.42 -10.86
N SER A 68 7.30 1.78 -9.67
CA SER A 68 6.94 1.14 -8.41
C SER A 68 5.90 2.04 -7.72
N PHE A 69 5.35 1.57 -6.61
CA PHE A 69 4.59 2.42 -5.70
C PHE A 69 5.00 2.13 -4.26
N TYR A 70 4.70 3.05 -3.37
CA TYR A 70 4.59 2.77 -1.96
C TYR A 70 3.13 2.69 -1.56
N THR A 71 2.82 1.88 -0.57
CA THR A 71 1.57 1.96 0.18
C THR A 71 1.86 2.60 1.53
N GLU A 72 0.96 3.46 1.98
CA GLU A 72 1.06 4.09 3.29
C GLU A 72 -0.17 3.80 4.13
N LEU A 73 0.06 3.57 5.42
CA LEU A 73 -0.93 3.58 6.47
C LEU A 73 -0.68 4.81 7.33
N HIS A 74 -1.65 5.73 7.36
CA HIS A 74 -1.65 6.92 8.19
C HIS A 74 -2.46 6.65 9.44
N LEU A 75 -1.86 6.84 10.61
CA LEU A 75 -2.49 6.65 11.91
C LEU A 75 -2.88 7.99 12.55
N PRO A 76 -3.82 8.03 13.51
CA PRO A 76 -4.34 9.28 14.08
C PRO A 76 -3.30 10.03 14.91
N THR A 77 -2.26 9.31 15.34
CA THR A 77 -1.09 9.85 16.02
C THR A 77 -0.22 10.72 15.12
N GLY A 78 -0.48 10.75 13.81
CA GLY A 78 0.38 11.37 12.80
C GLY A 78 1.52 10.46 12.33
N LEU A 79 1.61 9.23 12.85
CA LEU A 79 2.58 8.24 12.38
C LEU A 79 2.16 7.72 11.00
N ILE A 80 3.11 7.70 10.07
CA ILE A 80 2.94 7.13 8.73
C ILE A 80 3.84 5.91 8.62
N VAL A 81 3.24 4.75 8.35
CA VAL A 81 3.94 3.50 8.06
C VAL A 81 3.90 3.27 6.56
N ARG A 82 5.06 3.07 5.94
CA ARG A 82 5.20 2.96 4.48
C ARG A 82 5.85 1.63 4.09
N SER A 83 5.35 1.00 3.03
CA SER A 83 5.93 -0.21 2.45
C SER A 83 6.08 -0.10 0.92
N PRO A 84 7.24 -0.43 0.35
CA PRO A 84 7.44 -0.44 -1.10
C PRO A 84 6.77 -1.65 -1.75
N SER A 85 6.29 -1.46 -2.97
CA SER A 85 5.80 -2.53 -3.81
C SER A 85 6.93 -3.38 -4.37
N ALA A 86 6.69 -4.69 -4.52
CA ALA A 86 7.58 -5.58 -5.24
C ALA A 86 7.82 -5.08 -6.67
N LEU A 87 9.10 -5.05 -7.09
CA LEU A 87 9.48 -4.43 -8.36
C LEU A 87 9.13 -5.31 -9.58
N ASN A 88 9.08 -6.64 -9.43
CA ASN A 88 9.18 -7.58 -10.55
C ASN A 88 7.97 -8.52 -10.70
N SER A 89 6.75 -8.04 -10.43
CA SER A 89 5.53 -8.82 -10.64
C SER A 89 4.43 -8.02 -11.35
N ASP A 90 3.61 -8.71 -12.16
CA ASP A 90 2.46 -8.12 -12.85
C ASP A 90 1.42 -7.59 -11.86
N GLU A 91 1.21 -8.33 -10.76
CA GLU A 91 0.53 -7.85 -9.56
C GLU A 91 1.60 -7.49 -8.53
N LYS A 92 1.74 -6.21 -8.20
CA LYS A 92 2.73 -5.76 -7.22
C LYS A 92 2.12 -5.81 -5.83
N GLN A 93 2.87 -6.37 -4.90
CA GLN A 93 2.43 -6.52 -3.52
C GLN A 93 3.29 -5.67 -2.60
N ALA A 94 2.66 -5.05 -1.60
CA ALA A 94 3.31 -4.35 -0.51
C ALA A 94 2.72 -4.89 0.80
N ARG A 95 3.57 -5.18 1.78
CA ARG A 95 3.15 -5.75 3.06
C ARG A 95 3.44 -4.74 4.17
N ILE A 96 2.44 -4.46 5.00
CA ILE A 96 2.61 -3.71 6.25
C ILE A 96 2.28 -4.66 7.38
N GLU A 97 3.27 -4.96 8.22
CA GLU A 97 3.07 -5.76 9.42
C GLU A 97 2.80 -4.83 10.60
N LEU A 98 1.68 -5.06 11.29
CA LEU A 98 1.36 -4.36 12.53
C LEU A 98 1.66 -5.31 13.68
N ILE A 99 2.91 -5.27 14.13
CA ILE A 99 3.39 -6.21 15.13
C ILE A 99 3.35 -5.55 16.51
N THR A 100 2.56 -6.13 17.41
CA THR A 100 2.75 -5.93 18.85
C THR A 100 3.52 -7.13 19.35
N TYR A 101 4.68 -6.93 19.97
CA TYR A 101 5.40 -8.02 20.64
C TYR A 101 4.99 -8.03 22.12
N PRO A 102 4.23 -9.03 22.60
CA PRO A 102 4.13 -9.30 24.03
C PRO A 102 5.54 -9.45 24.62
N GLN A 103 5.74 -9.05 25.89
CA GLN A 103 6.95 -9.44 26.61
C GLN A 103 7.08 -10.97 26.52
N ASN A 104 8.10 -11.45 25.80
CA ASN A 104 8.43 -12.87 25.56
C ASN A 104 7.71 -13.59 24.39
N SER A 105 7.24 -12.90 23.35
CA SER A 105 6.72 -13.53 22.13
C SER A 105 7.40 -13.00 20.87
N TYR A 106 7.60 -13.87 19.87
CA TYR A 106 8.08 -13.54 18.53
C TYR A 106 6.97 -13.60 17.47
N LEU A 107 5.72 -13.78 17.89
CA LEU A 107 4.58 -13.90 16.99
C LEU A 107 4.14 -12.52 16.50
N TYR A 108 3.79 -12.42 15.22
CA TYR A 108 3.09 -11.25 14.69
C TYR A 108 1.62 -11.32 15.11
N ASP A 109 1.07 -10.18 15.48
CA ASP A 109 -0.31 -10.07 15.98
C ASP A 109 -1.30 -9.78 14.84
N SER A 110 -0.84 -9.12 13.78
CA SER A 110 -1.68 -8.62 12.69
C SER A 110 -0.88 -8.34 11.41
N MET A 111 -1.49 -8.56 10.24
CA MET A 111 -0.89 -8.25 8.93
C MET A 111 -1.87 -7.52 8.01
N LEU A 112 -1.37 -6.52 7.29
CA LEU A 112 -2.04 -5.93 6.13
C LEU A 112 -1.26 -6.27 4.86
N LEU A 113 -1.93 -6.93 3.92
CA LEU A 113 -1.39 -7.21 2.61
C LEU A 113 -2.07 -6.32 1.57
N PHE A 114 -1.29 -5.45 0.94
CA PHE A 114 -1.71 -4.62 -0.17
C PHE A 114 -1.32 -5.29 -1.48
N LYS A 115 -2.26 -5.34 -2.41
CA LYS A 115 -2.05 -5.81 -3.77
C LYS A 115 -2.52 -4.73 -4.71
N CYS A 116 -1.68 -4.33 -5.65
CA CYS A 116 -2.09 -3.45 -6.72
C CYS A 116 -1.66 -4.02 -8.07
N LYS A 117 -2.63 -4.10 -8.99
CA LYS A 117 -2.43 -4.56 -10.36
C LYS A 117 -2.68 -3.41 -11.32
N GLN A 118 -1.70 -3.16 -12.19
CA GLN A 118 -1.82 -2.16 -13.24
C GLN A 118 -2.47 -2.80 -14.48
N TYR A 119 -3.39 -2.10 -15.13
CA TYR A 119 -4.06 -2.53 -16.37
C TYR A 119 -3.60 -1.72 -17.58
#